data_AF-A0A2G6EXC3-F1
#
_entry.id   AF-A0A2G6EXC3-F1
#
_cell.length_a   1.000
_cell.length_b   1.000
_cell.length_c   1.000
_cell.angle_alpha   90.00
_cell.angle_beta   90.00
_cell.angle_gamma   90.00
#
_symmetry.space_group_name_H-M   'P 1'
#
loop_
_entity.id
_entity.type
_entity.pdbx_description
1 polymer ?
#
loop_
_entity_poly.entity_id
_entity_poly.type
_entity_poly.pdbx_seq_one_letter_code
_entity_poly.pdbx_strand_id
1 'polypeptide(L)' 'MKTRNRSHSQRCPTCQHKAYVTTTRAATDTITERYFLCKNPECGHAFKTITQVTETIIPPLAVATEASNDQ' A
#
# COMPACT_ATOMS: atom_id res chain seq x y z
N MET A 1 12.22 20.93 12.63
CA MET A 1 12.13 19.45 12.72
C MET A 1 11.75 18.90 11.35
N LYS A 2 12.62 18.13 10.69
CA LYS A 2 12.26 17.44 9.43
C LYS A 2 11.56 16.13 9.82
N THR A 3 10.26 16.03 9.60
CA THR A 3 9.52 14.78 9.72
C THR A 3 10.23 13.76 8.81
N ARG A 4 10.73 12.65 9.39
CA ARG A 4 11.38 11.58 8.63
C ARG A 4 10.31 10.92 7.78
N ASN A 5 10.13 11.42 6.56
CA ASN A 5 9.24 10.86 5.57
C ASN A 5 9.81 9.49 5.16
N ARG A 6 9.39 8.42 5.86
CA ARG A 6 9.83 7.06 5.55
C ARG A 6 9.19 6.66 4.23
N SER A 7 9.89 6.94 3.13
CA SER A 7 9.47 6.51 1.80
C SER A 7 9.32 4.99 1.81
N HIS A 8 8.12 4.50 1.49
CA HIS A 8 7.86 3.08 1.39
C HIS A 8 8.85 2.48 0.38
N SER A 9 9.69 1.55 0.84
CA SER A 9 10.68 0.88 0.00
C SER A 9 10.47 -0.63 0.02
N GLN A 10 10.70 -1.28 -1.11
CA GLN A 10 10.63 -2.72 -1.29
C GLN A 10 11.92 -3.23 -1.94
N ARG A 11 12.22 -4.53 -1.80
CA ARG A 11 13.32 -5.16 -2.55
C ARG A 11 12.84 -5.45 -3.97
N CYS A 12 13.67 -5.13 -4.95
CA CYS A 12 13.42 -5.48 -6.34
C CYS A 12 13.38 -7.02 -6.46
N PRO A 13 12.32 -7.61 -7.03
CA PRO A 13 12.25 -9.07 -7.21
C PRO A 13 13.38 -9.65 -8.06
N THR A 14 13.91 -8.84 -8.99
CA THR A 14 14.94 -9.27 -9.95
C THR A 14 16.35 -9.22 -9.39
N CYS A 15 16.75 -8.09 -8.79
CA CYS A 15 18.14 -7.84 -8.40
C CYS A 15 18.32 -7.59 -6.90
N GLN A 16 17.23 -7.69 -6.11
CA GLN A 16 17.19 -7.50 -4.65
C GLN A 16 17.63 -6.11 -4.14
N HIS A 17 17.99 -5.18 -5.03
CA HIS A 17 18.27 -3.79 -4.70
C HIS A 17 17.01 -3.06 -4.23
N LYS A 18 17.22 -1.93 -3.56
CA LYS A 18 16.14 -1.08 -3.07
C LYS A 18 15.34 -0.49 -4.23
N ALA A 19 14.02 -0.61 -4.15
CA ALA A 19 13.07 0.07 -5.01
C ALA A 19 12.22 1.02 -4.15
N TYR A 20 11.92 2.21 -4.68
CA TYR A 20 11.10 3.20 -3.99
C TYR A 20 9.76 3.36 -4.68
N VAL A 21 8.74 3.65 -3.88
CA VAL A 21 7.41 3.98 -4.39
C VAL A 21 7.48 5.27 -5.22
N THR A 22 6.94 5.23 -6.43
CA THR A 22 6.75 6.40 -7.30
C THR A 22 5.33 6.91 -7.21
N THR A 23 4.37 5.98 -7.19
CA THR A 23 2.94 6.28 -7.19
C THR A 23 2.23 5.31 -6.26
N THR A 24 1.29 5.82 -5.47
CA THR A 24 0.34 5.01 -4.70
C THR A 24 -1.06 5.34 -5.18
N ARG A 25 -1.89 4.32 -5.40
CA ARG A 25 -3.27 4.45 -5.83
C ARG A 25 -4.17 3.60 -4.93
N ALA A 26 -5.22 4.21 -4.38
CA ALA A 26 -6.32 3.45 -3.83
C ALA A 26 -7.15 2.91 -5.00
N ALA A 27 -7.19 1.59 -5.17
CA ALA A 27 -7.97 0.96 -6.25
C ALA A 27 -9.40 0.69 -5.79
N THR A 28 -9.58 0.26 -4.55
CA THR A 28 -10.85 0.14 -3.83
C THR A 28 -10.63 0.51 -2.37
N ASP A 29 -11.68 0.51 -1.54
CA ASP A 29 -11.58 0.80 -0.10
C ASP A 29 -10.66 -0.19 0.64
N THR A 30 -10.50 -1.41 0.12
CA THR A 30 -9.67 -2.47 0.73
C THR A 30 -8.39 -2.76 -0.04
N ILE A 31 -8.19 -2.18 -1.23
CA ILE A 31 -7.07 -2.49 -2.12
C ILE A 31 -6.25 -1.23 -2.43
N THR A 32 -4.95 -1.29 -2.13
CA THR A 32 -3.96 -0.26 -2.48
C THR A 32 -2.94 -0.82 -3.46
N GLU A 33 -2.76 -0.12 -4.58
CA GLU A 33 -1.70 -0.36 -5.55
C GLU A 33 -0.51 0.56 -5.29
N ARG A 34 0.70 0.01 -5.31
CA ARG A 34 1.94 0.79 -5.20
C ARG A 34 2.88 0.45 -6.34
N TYR A 35 3.34 1.47 -7.03
CA TYR A 35 4.28 1.35 -8.15
C TYR A 35 5.68 1.67 -7.64
N PHE A 36 6.63 0.82 -7.97
CA PHE A 36 8.02 0.90 -7.52
C PHE A 36 8.97 1.01 -8.70
N LEU A 37 10.00 1.82 -8.52
CA LEU A 37 11.14 1.89 -9.42
C LEU A 37 12.40 1.43 -8.69
N CYS A 38 13.08 0.42 -9.24
CA CYS A 38 14.36 -0.04 -8.75
C CYS A 38 15.41 1.08 -8.84
N LYS A 39 16.24 1.22 -7.81
CA LYS A 39 17.34 2.20 -7.80
C LYS A 39 18.66 1.67 -8.31
N ASN A 40 18.74 0.39 -8.68
CA ASN A 40 19.88 -0.08 -9.46
C ASN A 40 19.69 0.37 -10.92
N PRO A 41 20.52 1.31 -11.44
CA PRO A 41 20.40 1.80 -12.82
C PRO A 41 20.62 0.70 -13.86
N GLU A 42 21.41 -0.33 -13.56
CA GLU A 42 21.61 -1.48 -14.45
C GLU A 42 20.38 -2.39 -14.52
N CYS A 43 19.56 -2.40 -13.45
CA CYS A 43 18.36 -3.22 -13.43
C CYS A 43 17.18 -2.53 -14.12
N GLY A 44 16.96 -1.24 -13.84
CA GLY A 44 15.88 -0.45 -14.46
C GLY A 44 14.44 -0.93 -14.19
N HIS A 45 14.26 -1.98 -13.38
CA HIS A 45 12.97 -2.64 -13.22
C HIS A 45 11.95 -1.74 -12.53
N ALA A 46 10.77 -1.60 -13.14
CA ALA A 46 9.59 -1.00 -12.57
C ALA A 46 8.50 -2.06 -12.37
N PHE A 47 7.90 -2.10 -11.18
CA PHE A 47 6.91 -3.12 -10.84
C PHE A 47 5.82 -2.57 -9.93
N LYS A 48 4.66 -3.25 -9.89
CA LYS A 48 3.52 -2.91 -9.04
C LYS A 48 3.36 -3.96 -7.95
N THR A 49 3.05 -3.53 -6.73
CA THR A 49 2.55 -4.39 -5.65
C THR A 49 1.11 -4.05 -5.33
N ILE A 50 0.32 -5.05 -4.96
CA ILE A 50 -1.03 -4.87 -4.44
C ILE A 50 -1.00 -5.20 -2.95
N THR A 51 -1.55 -4.33 -2.12
CA THR A 51 -1.82 -4.60 -0.71
C THR A 51 -3.32 -4.60 -0.52
N GLN A 52 -3.87 -5.70 -0.02
CA GLN A 52 -5.29 -5.88 0.18
C GLN A 52 -5.57 -6.24 1.64
N VAL A 53 -6.60 -5.63 2.23
CA VAL A 53 -7.19 -6.09 3.48
C VAL A 53 -8.04 -7.32 3.16
N THR A 54 -7.62 -8.49 3.63
CA THR A 54 -8.28 -9.77 3.32
C THR A 54 -9.27 -10.20 4.41
N GLU A 55 -8.97 -9.87 5.66
CA GLU A 55 -9.80 -10.23 6.80
C GLU A 55 -9.60 -9.23 7.95
N THR A 56 -10.60 -9.12 8.81
CA THR A 56 -10.53 -8.35 10.05
C THR A 56 -10.35 -9.33 11.21
N ILE A 57 -9.17 -9.33 11.83
CA ILE A 57 -8.87 -10.24 12.95
C ILE A 57 -9.63 -9.83 14.23
N ILE A 58 -9.82 -8.52 14.44
CA ILE A 58 -10.57 -7.96 15.57
C ILE A 58 -11.42 -6.79 15.05
N PRO A 59 -12.75 -6.79 15.26
CA PRO A 59 -13.61 -5.70 14.81
C PRO A 59 -13.33 -4.39 15.58
N PRO A 60 -13.59 -3.22 14.98
CA PRO A 60 -13.46 -1.94 15.67
C PRO A 60 -14.48 -1.84 16.83
N LEU A 61 -14.11 -1.12 17.89
CA LEU A 61 -14.93 -0.99 19.12
C LEU A 61 -16.28 -0.27 18.92
N ALA A 62 -16.50 0.36 17.77
CA ALA A 62 -17.78 0.95 17.41
C ALA A 62 -18.02 0.80 15.90
N VAL A 63 -19.00 -0.01 15.52
CA VAL A 63 -19.74 0.18 14.26
C VAL A 63 -21.04 0.88 14.64
N ALA A 64 -20.94 2.17 14.98
CA ALA A 64 -22.12 3.00 15.17
C ALA A 64 -22.55 3.55 13.81
N THR A 65 -23.26 2.73 13.02
CA THR A 65 -24.15 3.24 11.99
C THR A 65 -25.47 2.50 12.07
N GLU A 66 -26.42 3.22 12.64
CA GLU A 66 -27.85 3.03 12.65
C GLU A 66 -28.35 2.64 11.25
N ALA A 67 -28.89 1.43 11.10
CA ALA A 67 -29.67 1.02 9.93
C ALA A 67 -30.73 -0.01 10.35
N SER A 68 -31.60 0.41 11.26
CA SER A 68 -32.90 -0.21 11.53
C SER A 68 -33.79 0.88 12.13
N ASN A 69 -34.32 1.76 11.28
CA ASN A 69 -35.68 2.23 11.53
C ASN A 69 -36.45 2.22 10.21
N ASP A 70 -37.50 1.43 10.25
CA ASP A 70 -38.51 1.16 9.24
C ASP A 70 -39.43 2.38 9.12
N GLN A 71 -39.58 2.92 7.91
CA GLN A 71 -40.82 3.55 7.43
C GLN A 71 -40.79 3.80 5.92
#